data_AF-A0ABD3MJI2-F1
#
_entry.id   AF-A0ABD3MJI2-F1
#
_cell.length_a   1.000
_cell.length_b   1.000
_cell.length_c   1.000
_cell.angle_alpha   90.00
_cell.angle_beta   90.00
_cell.angle_gamma   90.00
#
_symmetry.space_group_name_H-M   'P 1'
#
loop_
_entity.id
_entity.type
_entity.pdbx_description
1 polymer ?
#
loop_
_entity_poly.entity_id
_entity_poly.type
_entity_poly.pdbx_seq_one_letter_code
_entity_poly.pdbx_strand_id
1 'polypeptide(L)'
;MVDLKDGDRYIEDNGEITVVTPPSPRNPHNFGPASSRDAVVNTCERPGGDPGGGGSKIRTEEEVDEWVRFMTAPERAIGHVLVLLADGELGAYDGPGLVAAYEARGIIVHHIPYASGGSFRRMMAVLDDLSEGGENAVAHCTHGMGRSGRVAAGWLVHKYGLSVEEAVGEALDAARRHGVERMGSPRQLAQWMAG
;
A
#
# COMPACT_ATOMS: atom_id res chain seq x y z
N MET A 1 13.91 -0.21 -18.14
CA MET A 1 14.33 -0.99 -16.94
C MET A 1 14.47 0.00 -15.81
N VAL A 2 14.05 -0.34 -14.59
CA VAL A 2 14.19 0.55 -13.44
C VAL A 2 15.62 0.42 -12.90
N ASP A 3 16.29 1.56 -12.69
CA ASP A 3 17.67 1.56 -12.21
C ASP A 3 17.76 1.14 -10.74
N LEU A 4 18.70 0.24 -10.44
CA LEU A 4 19.08 -0.13 -9.09
C LEU A 4 19.91 0.99 -8.47
N LYS A 5 19.58 1.36 -7.22
CA LYS A 5 20.29 2.36 -6.42
C LYS A 5 20.95 1.71 -5.21
N ASP A 6 21.84 2.44 -4.56
CA ASP A 6 22.56 1.95 -3.39
C ASP A 6 21.60 1.53 -2.27
N GLY A 7 21.87 0.36 -1.67
CA GLY A 7 21.01 -0.26 -0.66
C GLY A 7 19.79 -1.01 -1.19
N ASP A 8 19.47 -0.93 -2.48
CA ASP A 8 18.40 -1.74 -3.06
C ASP A 8 18.77 -3.23 -3.08
N ARG A 9 17.76 -4.06 -2.93
CA ARG A 9 17.81 -5.48 -3.29
C ARG A 9 17.02 -5.70 -4.58
N TYR A 10 17.24 -6.83 -5.23
CA TYR A 10 16.40 -7.22 -6.35
C TYR A 10 16.05 -8.70 -6.28
N ILE A 11 14.91 -9.03 -6.86
CA ILE A 11 14.43 -10.39 -7.08
C ILE A 11 14.33 -10.56 -8.58
N GLU A 12 15.04 -11.55 -9.12
CA GLU A 12 14.90 -11.93 -10.52
C GLU A 12 14.02 -13.18 -10.61
N ASP A 13 12.92 -13.08 -11.36
CA ASP A 13 12.03 -14.19 -11.64
C ASP A 13 11.64 -14.18 -13.12
N ASN A 14 11.86 -15.28 -13.84
CA ASN A 14 11.55 -15.43 -15.25
C ASN A 14 12.04 -14.26 -16.15
N GLY A 15 13.27 -13.77 -15.89
CA GLY A 15 13.90 -12.67 -16.62
C GLY A 15 13.36 -11.27 -16.29
N GLU A 16 12.53 -11.15 -15.25
CA GLU A 16 12.00 -9.90 -14.73
C GLU A 16 12.69 -9.53 -13.43
N ILE A 17 13.19 -8.30 -13.37
CA ILE A 17 13.79 -7.72 -12.16
C ILE A 17 12.71 -6.95 -11.40
N THR A 18 12.45 -7.39 -10.16
CA THR A 18 11.70 -6.62 -9.17
C THR A 18 12.69 -5.95 -8.21
N VAL A 19 12.69 -4.63 -8.19
CA VAL A 19 13.51 -3.84 -7.25
C VAL A 19 12.84 -3.81 -5.88
N VAL A 20 13.62 -3.89 -4.81
CA VAL A 20 13.15 -3.79 -3.42
C VAL A 20 13.95 -2.71 -2.70
N THR A 21 13.28 -1.64 -2.27
CA THR A 21 13.94 -0.53 -1.54
C THR A 21 14.27 -0.93 -0.11
N PRO A 22 15.33 -0.37 0.50
CA PRO A 22 15.70 -0.71 1.87
C PRO A 22 14.66 -0.19 2.89
N PRO A 23 14.32 -0.97 3.93
CA PRO A 23 13.49 -0.49 5.04
C PRO A 23 14.29 0.44 5.97
N SER A 24 13.59 1.30 6.70
CA SER A 24 14.12 1.99 7.87
C SER A 24 13.45 1.47 9.14
N PRO A 25 14.21 1.03 10.17
CA PRO A 25 13.63 0.60 11.44
C PRO A 25 12.97 1.74 12.22
N ARG A 26 13.16 2.99 11.78
CA ARG A 26 12.53 4.18 12.36
C ARG A 26 11.20 4.54 11.69
N ASN A 27 10.80 3.81 10.65
CA ASN A 27 9.54 4.06 9.96
C ASN A 27 8.47 3.07 10.43
N PRO A 28 7.54 3.48 11.31
CA PRO A 28 6.47 2.60 11.77
C PRO A 28 5.52 2.26 10.62
N HIS A 29 4.93 1.06 10.69
CA HIS A 29 3.89 0.58 9.76
C HIS A 29 4.31 0.52 8.29
N ASN A 30 5.61 0.58 8.01
CA ASN A 30 6.14 0.70 6.65
C ASN A 30 5.38 1.80 5.86
N PHE A 31 5.04 2.91 6.52
CA PHE A 31 4.15 3.95 6.01
C PHE A 31 4.91 4.98 5.17
N GLY A 32 4.35 5.37 4.03
CA GLY A 32 4.85 6.53 3.30
C GLY A 32 4.05 6.86 2.04
N PRO A 33 4.35 8.03 1.44
CA PRO A 33 3.61 8.54 0.31
C PRO A 33 3.89 7.72 -0.95
N ALA A 34 2.94 7.72 -1.88
CA ALA A 34 3.12 7.12 -3.21
C ALA A 34 4.20 7.85 -4.03
N SER A 35 4.32 9.17 -3.86
CA SER A 35 5.35 10.00 -4.49
C SER A 35 5.60 11.28 -3.70
N SER A 36 6.69 12.00 -3.97
CA SER A 36 6.84 13.38 -3.52
C SER A 36 5.98 14.41 -4.27
N ARG A 37 5.34 14.03 -5.39
CA ARG A 37 4.45 14.94 -6.13
C ARG A 37 3.00 14.90 -5.65
N ASP A 38 2.64 13.89 -4.86
CA ASP A 38 1.28 13.63 -4.41
C ASP A 38 1.26 13.58 -2.87
N ALA A 39 0.31 14.29 -2.27
CA ALA A 39 0.15 14.34 -0.81
C ALA A 39 -1.03 13.50 -0.30
N VAL A 40 -1.85 12.97 -1.22
CA VAL A 40 -3.14 12.34 -0.92
C VAL A 40 -2.96 10.84 -0.68
N VAL A 41 -2.18 10.17 -1.54
CA VAL A 41 -2.09 8.71 -1.57
C VAL A 41 -0.86 8.24 -0.82
N ASN A 42 -1.11 7.48 0.24
CA ASN A 42 -0.09 6.82 1.05
C ASN A 42 -0.23 5.29 0.93
N THR A 43 0.81 4.59 1.36
CA THR A 43 0.83 3.13 1.40
C THR A 43 1.46 2.66 2.71
N CYS A 44 1.06 1.49 3.20
CA CYS A 44 1.61 0.92 4.42
C CYS A 44 1.41 -0.60 4.51
N GLU A 45 1.88 -1.21 5.60
CA GLU A 45 1.50 -2.56 6.02
C GLU A 45 0.17 -2.55 6.78
N ARG A 46 -0.42 -3.75 6.96
CA ARG A 46 -1.67 -3.89 7.74
C ARG A 46 -1.43 -3.70 9.25
N PRO A 47 -2.47 -3.39 10.05
CA PRO A 47 -2.38 -3.41 11.50
C PRO A 47 -1.89 -4.76 12.03
N GLY A 48 -0.90 -4.75 12.92
CA GLY A 48 -0.26 -5.96 13.47
C GLY A 48 0.74 -6.63 12.53
N GLY A 49 1.05 -6.04 11.36
CA GLY A 49 2.10 -6.52 10.45
C GLY A 49 1.87 -7.92 9.88
N ASP A 50 2.93 -8.70 9.75
CA ASP A 50 2.86 -10.09 9.32
C ASP A 50 2.46 -11.02 10.49
N PRO A 51 1.29 -11.69 10.46
CA PRO A 51 0.86 -12.65 11.47
C PRO A 51 1.75 -13.90 11.52
N GLY A 52 2.64 -14.08 10.53
CA GLY A 52 3.49 -15.25 10.42
C GLY A 52 2.72 -16.56 10.17
N GLY A 53 3.42 -17.70 10.29
CA GLY A 53 2.86 -19.03 10.03
C GLY A 53 2.34 -19.78 11.25
N GLY A 54 2.26 -19.13 12.42
CA GLY A 54 2.07 -19.79 13.72
C GLY A 54 0.62 -20.13 14.10
N GLY A 55 -0.37 -19.79 13.28
CA GLY A 55 -1.80 -20.05 13.56
C GLY A 55 -2.44 -19.13 14.60
N SER A 56 -1.66 -18.33 15.33
CA SER A 56 -2.17 -17.26 16.19
C SER A 56 -2.78 -16.14 15.35
N LYS A 57 -3.96 -15.68 15.76
CA LYS A 57 -4.62 -14.53 15.14
C LYS A 57 -4.03 -13.21 15.64
N ILE A 58 -4.09 -12.20 14.78
CA ILE A 58 -3.82 -10.80 15.12
C ILE A 58 -4.90 -10.34 16.10
N ARG A 59 -4.47 -9.70 17.20
CA ARG A 59 -5.35 -9.12 18.21
C ARG A 59 -5.97 -7.85 17.65
N THR A 60 -7.16 -7.98 17.08
CA THR A 60 -7.75 -6.97 16.20
C THR A 60 -7.90 -5.63 16.88
N GLU A 61 -8.46 -5.59 18.08
CA GLU A 61 -8.73 -4.32 18.75
C GLU A 61 -7.44 -3.54 19.02
N GLU A 62 -6.45 -4.19 19.65
CA GLU A 62 -5.19 -3.54 20.03
C GLU A 62 -4.38 -3.07 18.82
N GLU A 63 -4.22 -3.94 17.83
CA GLU A 63 -3.39 -3.64 16.66
C GLU A 63 -4.06 -2.59 15.78
N VAL A 64 -5.40 -2.63 15.63
CA VAL A 64 -6.13 -1.60 14.88
C VAL A 64 -6.17 -0.27 15.64
N ASP A 65 -6.30 -0.28 16.97
CA ASP A 65 -6.23 0.96 17.79
C ASP A 65 -4.89 1.67 17.64
N GLU A 66 -3.80 0.91 17.77
CA GLU A 66 -2.45 1.46 17.64
C GLU A 66 -2.26 2.05 16.23
N TRP A 67 -2.62 1.28 15.20
CA TRP A 67 -2.46 1.70 13.81
C TRP A 67 -3.34 2.90 13.46
N VAL A 68 -4.60 2.92 13.88
CA VAL A 68 -5.53 4.03 13.61
C VAL A 68 -5.04 5.30 14.28
N ARG A 69 -4.58 5.23 15.54
CA ARG A 69 -3.96 6.36 16.24
C ARG A 69 -2.75 6.89 15.48
N PHE A 70 -1.93 6.00 14.91
CA PHE A 70 -0.83 6.44 14.05
C PHE A 70 -1.37 7.14 12.80
N MET A 71 -2.24 6.50 12.01
CA MET A 71 -2.67 7.03 10.71
C MET A 71 -3.48 8.33 10.79
N THR A 72 -4.29 8.49 11.85
CA THR A 72 -5.19 9.64 12.01
C THR A 72 -4.53 10.86 12.67
N ALA A 73 -3.26 10.77 13.05
CA ALA A 73 -2.56 11.92 13.63
C ALA A 73 -2.60 13.14 12.68
N PRO A 74 -2.65 14.39 13.20
CA PRO A 74 -2.90 15.58 12.39
C PRO A 74 -1.98 15.75 11.17
N GLU A 75 -0.73 15.31 11.26
CA GLU A 75 0.26 15.39 10.17
C GLU A 75 0.02 14.39 9.02
N ARG A 76 -0.80 13.36 9.25
CA ARG A 76 -1.16 12.33 8.25
C ARG A 76 -2.62 12.44 7.84
N ALA A 77 -3.51 12.70 8.80
CA ALA A 77 -4.94 12.93 8.60
C ALA A 77 -5.62 11.88 7.70
N ILE A 78 -5.21 10.61 7.80
CA ILE A 78 -5.81 9.53 7.01
C ILE A 78 -7.23 9.26 7.49
N GLY A 79 -8.21 9.42 6.59
CA GLY A 79 -9.61 9.06 6.83
C GLY A 79 -10.06 7.81 6.08
N HIS A 80 -9.35 7.44 5.00
CA HIS A 80 -9.74 6.36 4.11
C HIS A 80 -8.67 5.28 4.02
N VAL A 81 -9.10 4.02 3.98
CA VAL A 81 -8.22 2.87 3.82
C VAL A 81 -8.64 2.00 2.64
N LEU A 82 -7.70 1.74 1.72
CA LEU A 82 -7.86 0.73 0.68
C LEU A 82 -7.27 -0.59 1.18
N VAL A 83 -8.15 -1.56 1.46
CA VAL A 83 -7.76 -2.89 1.94
C VAL A 83 -7.56 -3.80 0.74
N LEU A 84 -6.30 -4.14 0.44
CA LEU A 84 -5.91 -4.92 -0.75
C LEU A 84 -5.96 -6.44 -0.53
N LEU A 85 -6.29 -6.86 0.70
CA LEU A 85 -6.30 -8.24 1.16
C LEU A 85 -7.50 -9.01 0.61
N ALA A 86 -7.29 -10.27 0.24
CA ALA A 86 -8.37 -11.21 -0.04
C ALA A 86 -9.08 -11.63 1.26
N ASP A 87 -10.31 -12.13 1.14
CA ASP A 87 -11.12 -12.54 2.31
C ASP A 87 -10.40 -13.56 3.20
N GLY A 88 -9.66 -14.50 2.59
CA GLY A 88 -8.87 -15.47 3.34
C GLY A 88 -7.73 -14.84 4.15
N GLU A 89 -7.14 -13.74 3.68
CA GLU A 89 -6.10 -13.01 4.41
C GLU A 89 -6.65 -12.19 5.57
N LEU A 90 -7.92 -11.76 5.49
CA LEU A 90 -8.64 -11.11 6.59
C LEU A 90 -8.94 -12.07 7.74
N GLY A 91 -8.99 -13.38 7.47
CA GLY A 91 -9.14 -14.42 8.49
C GLY A 91 -8.01 -14.47 9.53
N ALA A 92 -6.90 -13.76 9.29
CA ALA A 92 -5.81 -13.61 10.24
C ALA A 92 -6.20 -12.82 11.49
N TYR A 93 -7.26 -12.02 11.45
CA TYR A 93 -7.76 -11.24 12.57
C TYR A 93 -8.73 -12.06 13.45
N ASP A 94 -8.68 -11.85 14.76
CA ASP A 94 -9.72 -12.32 15.68
C ASP A 94 -10.99 -11.45 15.60
N GLY A 95 -11.99 -11.73 16.44
CA GLY A 95 -13.22 -10.92 16.44
C GLY A 95 -12.95 -9.52 17.00
N PRO A 96 -13.50 -8.43 16.42
CA PRO A 96 -14.57 -8.39 15.41
C PRO A 96 -14.11 -8.47 13.94
N GLY A 97 -12.82 -8.62 13.68
CA GLY A 97 -12.23 -8.59 12.34
C GLY A 97 -11.83 -7.18 11.90
N LEU A 98 -10.91 -7.10 10.91
CA LEU A 98 -10.26 -5.85 10.52
C LEU A 98 -11.24 -4.75 10.05
N VAL A 99 -12.16 -5.08 9.15
CA VAL A 99 -13.07 -4.10 8.54
C VAL A 99 -13.98 -3.47 9.60
N ALA A 100 -14.64 -4.32 10.41
CA ALA A 100 -15.51 -3.84 11.47
C ALA A 100 -14.75 -3.01 12.51
N ALA A 101 -13.50 -3.38 12.82
CA ALA A 101 -12.67 -2.62 13.74
C ALA A 101 -12.30 -1.23 13.20
N TYR A 102 -12.02 -1.10 11.90
CA TYR A 102 -11.79 0.20 11.27
C TYR A 102 -13.03 1.09 11.28
N GLU A 103 -14.17 0.56 10.86
CA GLU A 103 -15.44 1.31 10.81
C GLU A 103 -15.85 1.81 12.20
N ALA A 104 -15.68 0.97 13.23
CA ALA A 104 -15.93 1.35 14.62
C ALA A 104 -15.06 2.53 15.11
N ARG A 105 -13.95 2.81 14.44
CA ARG A 105 -13.02 3.92 14.73
C ARG A 105 -13.16 5.09 13.75
N GLY A 106 -14.21 5.07 12.92
CA GLY A 106 -14.51 6.16 11.98
C GLY A 106 -13.64 6.16 10.73
N ILE A 107 -12.90 5.08 10.45
CA ILE A 107 -12.16 4.93 9.19
C ILE A 107 -13.12 4.44 8.10
N ILE A 108 -13.09 5.10 6.94
CA ILE A 108 -13.88 4.69 5.77
C ILE A 108 -13.10 3.61 5.03
N VAL A 109 -13.68 2.41 4.93
CA VAL A 109 -13.03 1.23 4.36
C VAL A 109 -13.45 1.01 2.91
N HIS A 110 -12.46 0.94 2.03
CA HIS A 110 -12.58 0.53 0.63
C HIS A 110 -11.96 -0.86 0.46
N HIS A 111 -12.75 -1.91 0.71
CA HIS A 111 -12.26 -3.28 0.55
C HIS A 111 -12.28 -3.71 -0.91
N ILE A 112 -11.10 -3.70 -1.53
CA ILE A 112 -10.92 -4.09 -2.93
C ILE A 112 -9.75 -5.09 -2.99
N PRO A 113 -10.01 -6.42 -2.93
CA PRO A 113 -8.95 -7.41 -3.05
C PRO A 113 -8.13 -7.20 -4.31
N TYR A 114 -6.80 -7.12 -4.18
CA TYR A 114 -5.92 -6.80 -5.31
C TYR A 114 -6.11 -7.73 -6.51
N ALA A 115 -6.26 -9.04 -6.26
CA ALA A 115 -6.40 -10.06 -7.28
C ALA A 115 -7.82 -10.14 -7.91
N SER A 116 -8.77 -9.32 -7.48
CA SER A 116 -10.11 -9.30 -8.06
C SER A 116 -10.11 -8.58 -9.43
N GLY A 117 -10.92 -9.04 -10.39
CA GLY A 117 -10.94 -8.50 -11.75
C GLY A 117 -11.30 -7.01 -11.81
N GLY A 118 -10.62 -6.22 -12.65
CA GLY A 118 -10.81 -4.78 -12.71
C GLY A 118 -10.52 -4.02 -11.41
N SER A 119 -9.72 -4.59 -10.50
CA SER A 119 -9.35 -3.94 -9.23
C SER A 119 -8.60 -2.63 -9.47
N PHE A 120 -7.75 -2.54 -10.51
CA PHE A 120 -7.05 -1.31 -10.89
C PHE A 120 -8.02 -0.15 -11.09
N ARG A 121 -8.98 -0.28 -12.02
CA ARG A 121 -9.93 0.80 -12.34
C ARG A 121 -10.77 1.21 -11.13
N ARG A 122 -11.20 0.23 -10.33
CA ARG A 122 -11.99 0.50 -9.11
C ARG A 122 -11.20 1.25 -8.06
N MET A 123 -9.93 0.87 -7.83
CA MET A 123 -9.07 1.61 -6.90
C MET A 123 -8.75 3.01 -7.41
N MET A 124 -8.45 3.17 -8.69
CA MET A 124 -8.17 4.50 -9.26
C MET A 124 -9.37 5.43 -9.17
N ALA A 125 -10.59 4.93 -9.43
CA ALA A 125 -11.81 5.72 -9.28
C ALA A 125 -12.00 6.22 -7.83
N VAL A 126 -11.77 5.36 -6.83
CA VAL A 126 -11.80 5.78 -5.42
C VAL A 126 -10.73 6.84 -5.14
N LEU A 127 -9.51 6.65 -5.63
CA LEU A 127 -8.42 7.60 -5.38
C LEU A 127 -8.64 8.95 -6.10
N ASP A 128 -9.29 8.97 -7.26
CA ASP A 128 -9.72 10.20 -7.93
C ASP A 128 -10.70 10.97 -7.07
N ASP A 129 -11.78 10.33 -6.61
CA ASP A 129 -12.80 10.97 -5.76
C ASP A 129 -12.16 11.58 -4.50
N LEU A 130 -11.28 10.83 -3.84
CA LEU A 130 -10.57 11.29 -2.64
C LEU A 130 -9.58 12.42 -2.95
N SER A 131 -8.88 12.34 -4.08
CA SER A 131 -7.97 13.39 -4.51
C SER A 131 -8.69 14.68 -4.87
N GLU A 132 -9.88 14.61 -5.45
CA GLU A 132 -10.72 15.77 -5.77
C GLU A 132 -11.32 16.38 -4.50
N GLY A 133 -11.69 15.53 -3.53
CA GLY A 133 -12.17 15.95 -2.20
C GLY A 133 -11.09 16.48 -1.26
N GLY A 134 -9.81 16.25 -1.57
CA GLY A 134 -8.68 16.60 -0.69
C GLY A 134 -8.59 15.71 0.55
N GLU A 135 -9.07 14.48 0.46
CA GLU A 135 -9.13 13.50 1.56
C GLU A 135 -7.97 12.52 1.47
N ASN A 136 -7.19 12.38 2.54
CA ASN A 136 -6.02 11.50 2.51
C ASN A 136 -6.40 10.02 2.67
N ALA A 137 -5.75 9.20 1.84
CA ALA A 137 -5.99 7.76 1.78
C ALA A 137 -4.69 6.98 2.04
N VAL A 138 -4.84 5.77 2.59
CA VAL A 138 -3.75 4.81 2.68
C VAL A 138 -4.16 3.46 2.11
N ALA A 139 -3.32 2.87 1.27
CA ALA A 139 -3.51 1.51 0.76
C ALA A 139 -2.58 0.52 1.47
N HIS A 140 -3.12 -0.59 1.96
CA HIS A 140 -2.31 -1.61 2.61
C HIS A 140 -2.60 -3.03 2.10
N CYS A 141 -1.56 -3.85 2.12
CA CYS A 141 -1.67 -5.30 1.96
C CYS A 141 -1.15 -5.97 3.23
N THR A 142 -0.40 -7.08 3.13
CA THR A 142 0.22 -7.72 4.31
C THR A 142 1.42 -6.90 4.79
N HIS A 143 2.56 -7.00 4.12
CA HIS A 143 3.80 -6.30 4.49
C HIS A 143 3.89 -4.86 3.96
N GLY A 144 2.90 -4.43 3.18
CA GLY A 144 2.94 -3.13 2.50
C GLY A 144 3.92 -3.02 1.33
N MET A 145 4.63 -4.08 0.94
CA MET A 145 5.74 -3.94 -0.02
C MET A 145 5.29 -4.00 -1.49
N GLY A 146 4.72 -5.13 -1.92
CA GLY A 146 4.47 -5.42 -3.34
C GLY A 146 3.18 -4.84 -3.89
N ARG A 147 2.03 -5.31 -3.41
CA ARG A 147 0.71 -4.81 -3.85
C ARG A 147 0.58 -3.31 -3.60
N SER A 148 1.02 -2.84 -2.44
CA SER A 148 0.96 -1.41 -2.11
C SER A 148 1.93 -0.59 -2.99
N GLY A 149 3.14 -1.08 -3.27
CA GLY A 149 4.06 -0.43 -4.22
C GLY A 149 3.46 -0.28 -5.62
N ARG A 150 2.70 -1.28 -6.09
CA ARG A 150 1.97 -1.19 -7.37
C ARG A 150 0.79 -0.24 -7.31
N VAL A 151 0.06 -0.14 -6.20
CA VAL A 151 -0.98 0.89 -6.04
C VAL A 151 -0.36 2.29 -6.12
N ALA A 152 0.76 2.52 -5.42
CA ALA A 152 1.49 3.78 -5.50
C ALA A 152 1.89 4.13 -6.94
N ALA A 153 2.56 3.22 -7.63
CA ALA A 153 2.98 3.47 -9.01
C ALA A 153 1.79 3.56 -9.99
N GLY A 154 0.77 2.71 -9.83
CA GLY A 154 -0.44 2.74 -10.66
C GLY A 154 -1.20 4.06 -10.55
N TRP A 155 -1.26 4.64 -9.35
CA TRP A 155 -1.79 5.98 -9.14
C TRP A 155 -1.01 7.04 -9.92
N LEU A 156 0.32 6.93 -9.97
CA LEU A 156 1.13 7.89 -10.70
C LEU A 156 0.94 7.81 -12.22
N VAL A 157 0.75 6.60 -12.75
CA VAL A 157 0.37 6.42 -14.15
C VAL A 157 -1.00 7.06 -14.41
N HIS A 158 -1.98 6.75 -13.56
CA HIS A 158 -3.37 7.19 -13.72
C HIS A 158 -3.52 8.72 -13.64
N LYS A 159 -3.05 9.33 -12.55
CA LYS A 159 -3.26 10.77 -12.28
C LYS A 159 -2.30 11.68 -13.05
N TYR A 160 -1.05 11.26 -13.25
CA TYR A 160 -0.01 12.12 -13.81
C TYR A 160 0.43 11.71 -15.22
N GLY A 161 -0.14 10.65 -15.79
CA GLY A 161 0.17 10.21 -17.15
C GLY A 161 1.62 9.74 -17.32
N LEU A 162 2.29 9.34 -16.24
CA LEU A 162 3.64 8.80 -16.31
C LEU A 162 3.65 7.47 -17.07
N SER A 163 4.74 7.16 -17.75
CA SER A 163 4.97 5.78 -18.21
C SER A 163 5.07 4.83 -17.01
N VAL A 164 4.83 3.54 -17.26
CA VAL A 164 4.92 2.50 -16.24
C VAL A 164 6.29 2.49 -15.57
N GLU A 165 7.37 2.63 -16.35
CA GLU A 165 8.74 2.70 -15.85
C GLU A 165 9.00 3.94 -14.99
N GLU A 166 8.57 5.12 -15.42
CA GLU A 166 8.71 6.37 -14.68
C GLU A 166 7.95 6.32 -13.35
N ALA A 167 6.70 5.82 -13.39
CA ALA A 167 5.87 5.68 -12.19
C ALA A 167 6.48 4.73 -11.16
N VAL A 168 6.99 3.57 -11.60
CA VAL A 168 7.67 2.63 -10.69
C VAL A 168 8.95 3.26 -10.15
N GLY A 169 9.77 3.88 -11.00
CA GLY A 169 11.01 4.53 -10.56
C GLY A 169 10.75 5.61 -9.51
N GLU A 170 9.73 6.44 -9.74
CA GLU A 170 9.36 7.50 -8.82
C GLU A 170 8.78 7.00 -7.50
N ALA A 171 7.92 5.99 -7.53
CA ALA A 171 7.38 5.39 -6.31
C ALA A 171 8.50 4.79 -5.44
N LEU A 172 9.49 4.16 -6.07
CA LEU A 172 10.68 3.64 -5.36
C LEU A 172 11.55 4.79 -4.81
N ASP A 173 11.67 5.90 -5.52
CA ASP A 173 12.41 7.07 -5.03
C ASP A 173 11.74 7.76 -3.85
N ALA A 174 10.40 7.81 -3.82
CA ALA A 174 9.69 8.21 -2.62
C ALA A 174 9.92 7.21 -1.49
N ALA A 175 9.82 5.90 -1.76
CA ALA A 175 10.02 4.88 -0.75
C ALA A 175 11.41 4.96 -0.09
N ARG A 176 12.49 5.11 -0.89
CA ARG A 176 13.87 5.31 -0.38
C ARG A 176 13.98 6.53 0.53
N ARG A 177 13.42 7.67 0.13
CA ARG A 177 13.48 8.92 0.91
C ARG A 177 12.77 8.83 2.25
N HIS A 178 11.68 8.06 2.31
CA HIS A 178 10.90 7.88 3.52
C HIS A 178 11.28 6.64 4.33
N GLY A 179 12.30 5.88 3.89
CA GLY A 179 12.73 4.65 4.58
C GLY A 179 11.63 3.58 4.58
N VAL A 180 10.91 3.49 3.47
CA VAL A 180 9.81 2.56 3.23
C VAL A 180 10.34 1.43 2.34
N GLU A 181 10.02 0.19 2.69
CA GLU A 181 10.31 -0.96 1.84
C GLU A 181 9.16 -1.19 0.86
N ARG A 182 9.46 -1.06 -0.44
CA ARG A 182 8.53 -1.26 -1.55
C ARG A 182 9.16 -2.15 -2.60
N MET A 183 8.32 -2.96 -3.24
CA MET A 183 8.71 -3.70 -4.44
C MET A 183 8.18 -3.01 -5.69
N GLY A 184 9.05 -2.83 -6.68
CA GLY A 184 8.71 -2.20 -7.94
C GLY A 184 9.08 -3.09 -9.12
N SER A 185 8.06 -3.43 -9.93
CA SER A 185 8.24 -4.06 -11.23
C SER A 185 7.32 -3.39 -12.26
N PRO A 186 7.87 -2.86 -13.37
CA PRO A 186 7.07 -2.37 -14.49
C PRO A 186 6.15 -3.43 -15.09
N ARG A 187 6.63 -4.67 -15.25
CA ARG A 187 5.84 -5.74 -15.88
C ARG A 187 4.64 -6.13 -15.03
N GLN A 188 4.82 -6.32 -13.72
CA GLN A 188 3.70 -6.61 -12.82
C GLN A 188 2.69 -5.46 -12.74
N LEU A 189 3.16 -4.21 -12.77
CA LEU A 189 2.27 -3.05 -12.83
C LEU A 189 1.45 -3.05 -14.13
N ALA A 190 2.11 -3.20 -15.28
CA ALA A 190 1.43 -3.25 -16.59
C ALA A 190 0.42 -4.40 -16.67
N GLN A 191 0.76 -5.58 -16.13
CA GLN A 191 -0.16 -6.72 -16.07
C GLN A 191 -1.40 -6.42 -15.22
N TRP A 192 -1.22 -5.78 -14.06
CA TRP A 192 -2.33 -5.42 -13.19
C TRP A 192 -3.25 -4.37 -13.83
N MET A 193 -2.69 -3.38 -14.50
CA MET A 193 -3.46 -2.35 -15.22
C MET A 193 -4.28 -2.92 -16.38
N ALA A 194 -3.84 -4.02 -16.99
CA ALA A 194 -4.51 -4.67 -18.10
C ALA A 194 -5.67 -5.59 -17.68
N GLY A 195 -5.75 -5.99 -16.40
CA GLY A 195 -6.77 -6.90 -15.86
C GLY A 195 -7.99 -6.20 -15.24
#